data_AF-A0A1F8SAG0-F1
#
_entry.id   AF-A0A1F8SAG0-F1
#
_cell.length_a   1.000
_cell.length_b   1.000
_cell.length_c   1.000
_cell.angle_alpha   90.00
_cell.angle_beta   90.00
_cell.angle_gamma   90.00
#
_symmetry.space_group_name_H-M   'P 1'
#
loop_
_entity.id
_entity.type
_entity.pdbx_description
1 polymer ?
#
loop_
_entity_poly.entity_id
_entity_poly.type
_entity_poly.pdbx_seq_one_letter_code
_entity_poly.pdbx_strand_id
1 'polypeptide(L)'
;MNIIDVLNQIWTQILEITSIFLTPDWSFVIALLPVIIVLGLVMPYLTGLAIGTGAYLVSRPRVKLAFEEGPRVAEIGPGGEPVFPVGLPHCRRDALVFESGTLRCERCHDDLAVICPMCSLGRSALIDTCTNCGLVLKVVPRAVAVRTTPGPKPGGAAVA
;
A
#
# COMPACT_ATOMS: atom_id res chain seq x y z
N MET A 1 -23.08 -83.68 -2.16
CA MET A 1 -23.05 -82.24 -1.80
C MET A 1 -24.49 -81.80 -1.62
N ASN A 2 -24.86 -81.37 -0.42
CA ASN A 2 -26.24 -81.01 -0.12
C ASN A 2 -26.52 -79.57 -0.60
N ILE A 3 -27.71 -79.30 -1.12
CA ILE A 3 -28.13 -77.94 -1.57
C ILE A 3 -27.98 -76.91 -0.44
N ILE A 4 -28.13 -77.36 0.80
CA ILE A 4 -27.98 -76.56 2.02
C ILE A 4 -26.52 -76.11 2.21
N ASP A 5 -25.54 -76.96 1.86
CA ASP A 5 -24.11 -76.61 1.97
C ASP A 5 -23.75 -75.51 0.96
N VAL A 6 -24.31 -75.61 -0.26
CA VAL A 6 -24.09 -74.62 -1.33
C VAL A 6 -24.71 -73.27 -0.96
N LEU A 7 -25.92 -73.25 -0.37
CA LEU A 7 -26.55 -72.00 0.08
C LEU A 7 -25.75 -71.32 1.20
N ASN A 8 -25.25 -72.09 2.18
CA ASN A 8 -24.42 -71.54 3.26
C ASN A 8 -23.09 -70.98 2.74
N GLN A 9 -22.48 -71.64 1.75
CA GLN A 9 -21.25 -71.17 1.12
C GLN A 9 -21.45 -69.86 0.33
N ILE A 10 -22.56 -69.74 -0.39
CA ILE A 10 -22.90 -68.50 -1.12
C ILE A 10 -23.20 -67.36 -0.14
N TRP A 11 -23.96 -67.64 0.93
CA TRP A 11 -24.31 -66.62 1.92
C TRP A 11 -23.09 -66.07 2.66
N THR A 12 -22.14 -66.95 3.01
CA THR A 12 -20.88 -66.55 3.66
C THR A 12 -20.00 -65.72 2.73
N GLN A 13 -19.87 -66.09 1.45
CA GLN A 13 -19.15 -65.27 0.46
C GLN A 13 -19.76 -63.88 0.28
N ILE A 14 -21.09 -63.78 0.22
CA ILE A 14 -21.76 -62.49 0.08
C ILE A 14 -21.42 -61.62 1.29
N LEU A 15 -21.59 -62.14 2.51
CA LEU A 15 -21.29 -61.41 3.74
C LEU A 15 -19.83 -60.93 3.83
N GLU A 16 -18.89 -61.76 3.39
CA GLU A 16 -17.48 -61.43 3.38
C GLU A 16 -17.18 -60.26 2.42
N ILE A 17 -17.76 -60.27 1.23
CA ILE A 17 -17.65 -59.17 0.26
C ILE A 17 -18.32 -57.89 0.78
N THR A 18 -19.51 -57.97 1.37
CA THR A 18 -20.18 -56.79 1.92
C THR A 18 -19.44 -56.22 3.14
N SER A 19 -18.77 -57.06 3.94
CA SER A 19 -18.03 -56.61 5.13
C SER A 19 -16.86 -55.66 4.79
N ILE A 20 -16.24 -55.84 3.62
CA ILE A 20 -15.17 -54.95 3.12
C ILE A 20 -15.69 -53.53 2.89
N PHE A 21 -16.94 -53.39 2.44
CA PHE A 21 -17.56 -52.11 2.14
C PHE A 21 -18.31 -51.50 3.33
N LEU A 22 -18.95 -52.33 4.18
CA LEU A 22 -19.73 -51.84 5.34
C LEU A 22 -18.85 -51.50 6.55
N THR A 23 -17.75 -52.22 6.74
CA THR A 23 -16.81 -52.01 7.85
C THR A 23 -15.37 -51.97 7.34
N PRO A 24 -14.99 -50.94 6.56
CA PRO A 24 -13.58 -50.74 6.26
C PRO A 24 -12.82 -50.45 7.57
N ASP A 25 -11.52 -50.72 7.58
CA ASP A 25 -10.66 -50.37 8.71
C ASP A 25 -10.54 -48.84 8.83
N TRP A 26 -11.48 -48.26 9.57
CA TRP A 26 -11.53 -46.83 9.85
C TRP A 26 -10.30 -46.34 10.59
N SER A 27 -9.59 -47.21 11.31
CA SER A 27 -8.36 -46.84 12.02
C SER A 27 -7.29 -46.41 11.02
N PHE A 28 -7.13 -47.16 9.93
CA PHE A 28 -6.20 -46.82 8.86
C PHE A 28 -6.56 -45.48 8.18
N VAL A 29 -7.84 -45.26 7.87
CA VAL A 29 -8.30 -44.00 7.24
C VAL A 29 -8.05 -42.79 8.15
N ILE A 30 -8.35 -42.93 9.45
CA ILE A 30 -8.11 -41.88 10.45
C ILE A 30 -6.60 -41.61 10.59
N ALA A 31 -5.77 -42.65 10.57
CA ALA A 31 -4.32 -42.52 10.62
C ALA A 31 -3.75 -41.81 9.38
N LEU A 32 -4.37 -41.97 8.20
CA LEU A 32 -3.95 -41.33 6.96
C LEU A 32 -4.49 -39.90 6.78
N LEU A 33 -5.55 -39.55 7.52
CA LEU A 33 -6.25 -38.27 7.44
C LEU A 33 -5.32 -37.04 7.57
N PRO A 34 -4.33 -37.01 8.49
CA PRO A 34 -3.37 -35.91 8.58
C PRO A 34 -2.57 -35.72 7.29
N VAL A 35 -2.16 -36.80 6.65
CA VAL A 35 -1.39 -36.77 5.40
C VAL A 35 -2.26 -36.22 4.26
N ILE A 36 -3.51 -36.67 4.16
CA ILE A 36 -4.47 -36.18 3.16
C ILE A 36 -4.72 -34.68 3.35
N ILE A 37 -4.89 -34.21 4.58
CA ILE A 37 -5.09 -32.77 4.86
C ILE A 37 -3.85 -31.97 4.48
N VAL A 38 -2.66 -32.43 4.85
CA VAL A 38 -1.42 -31.70 4.54
C VAL A 38 -1.20 -31.59 3.04
N LEU A 39 -1.33 -32.69 2.30
CA LEU A 39 -1.15 -32.72 0.85
C LEU A 39 -2.29 -32.02 0.09
N GLY A 40 -3.53 -32.25 0.50
CA GLY A 40 -4.72 -31.80 -0.23
C GLY A 40 -5.17 -30.38 0.11
N LEU A 41 -4.88 -29.89 1.31
CA LEU A 41 -5.34 -28.57 1.77
C LEU A 41 -4.17 -27.64 2.08
N VAL A 42 -3.26 -28.06 2.96
CA VAL A 42 -2.22 -27.16 3.50
C VAL A 42 -1.22 -26.76 2.42
N MET A 43 -0.68 -27.72 1.67
CA MET A 43 0.27 -27.46 0.58
C MET A 43 -0.29 -26.53 -0.50
N PRO A 44 -1.47 -26.80 -1.10
CA PRO A 44 -2.03 -25.90 -2.11
C PRO A 44 -2.41 -24.53 -1.53
N TYR A 45 -2.87 -24.46 -0.29
CA TYR A 45 -3.15 -23.19 0.38
C TYR A 45 -1.89 -22.32 0.51
N LEU A 46 -0.80 -22.87 1.05
CA LEU A 46 0.46 -22.15 1.20
C LEU A 46 1.05 -21.76 -0.16
N THR A 47 0.94 -22.64 -1.15
CA THR A 47 1.39 -22.37 -2.52
C THR A 47 0.61 -21.22 -3.14
N GLY A 48 -0.72 -21.23 -3.03
CA GLY A 48 -1.58 -20.15 -3.51
C GLY A 48 -1.29 -18.82 -2.81
N LEU A 49 -1.04 -18.85 -1.50
CA LEU A 49 -0.66 -17.66 -0.72
C LEU A 49 0.68 -17.10 -1.21
N ALA A 50 1.69 -17.94 -1.39
CA ALA A 50 3.01 -17.55 -1.87
C ALA A 50 2.96 -16.96 -3.29
N ILE A 51 2.21 -17.58 -4.21
CA ILE A 51 2.02 -17.05 -5.56
C ILE A 51 1.26 -15.74 -5.52
N GLY A 52 0.18 -15.65 -4.73
CA GLY A 52 -0.62 -14.43 -4.59
C GLY A 52 0.19 -13.27 -4.03
N THR A 53 1.00 -13.51 -2.99
CA THR A 53 1.91 -12.50 -2.47
C THR A 53 3.00 -12.15 -3.48
N GLY A 54 3.66 -13.12 -4.12
CA GLY A 54 4.66 -12.85 -5.16
C GLY A 54 4.11 -12.00 -6.30
N ALA A 55 2.95 -12.38 -6.84
CA ALA A 55 2.25 -11.64 -7.89
C ALA A 55 1.87 -10.23 -7.42
N TYR A 56 1.38 -10.09 -6.19
CA TYR A 56 1.11 -8.79 -5.60
C TYR A 56 2.40 -7.96 -5.55
N LEU A 57 3.46 -8.49 -4.93
CA LEU A 57 4.75 -7.81 -4.74
C LEU A 57 5.36 -7.29 -6.06
N VAL A 58 5.21 -8.05 -7.15
CA VAL A 58 5.68 -7.69 -8.49
C VAL A 58 4.78 -6.65 -9.16
N SER A 59 3.46 -6.79 -9.04
CA SER A 59 2.49 -5.90 -9.69
C SER A 59 2.25 -4.58 -8.95
N ARG A 60 2.75 -4.42 -7.72
CA ARG A 60 2.57 -3.18 -6.93
C ARG A 60 3.05 -1.97 -7.75
N PRO A 61 2.21 -0.94 -7.93
CA PRO A 61 2.63 0.27 -8.62
C PRO A 61 3.77 0.93 -7.85
N ARG A 62 4.93 1.03 -8.49
CA ARG A 62 6.09 1.74 -7.91
C ARG A 62 5.82 3.23 -8.05
N VAL A 63 5.61 3.93 -6.93
CA VAL A 63 5.53 5.39 -6.91
C VAL A 63 6.90 5.92 -7.32
N LYS A 64 7.03 6.38 -8.56
CA LYS A 64 8.21 7.12 -9.01
C LYS A 64 8.09 8.53 -8.45
N LEU A 65 8.84 8.80 -7.40
CA LEU A 65 9.06 10.16 -6.91
C LEU A 65 10.08 10.80 -7.85
N ALA A 66 9.63 11.69 -8.73
CA ALA A 66 10.52 12.58 -9.44
C ALA A 66 10.78 13.79 -8.53
N PHE A 67 12.05 14.04 -8.22
CA PHE A 67 12.46 15.29 -7.57
C PHE A 67 12.65 16.31 -8.68
N GLU A 68 11.75 17.29 -8.77
CA GLU A 68 11.93 18.44 -9.65
C GLU A 68 12.78 19.46 -8.90
N GLU A 69 14.06 19.53 -9.28
CA GLU A 69 15.00 20.55 -8.81
C GLU A 69 14.71 21.86 -9.54
N GLY A 70 14.01 22.79 -8.89
CA GLY A 70 13.79 24.14 -9.42
C GLY A 70 12.60 24.90 -8.84
N PRO A 71 12.53 26.23 -9.09
CA PRO A 71 11.37 27.04 -8.70
C PRO A 71 10.15 26.63 -9.52
N ARG A 72 9.10 26.17 -8.83
CA ARG A 72 7.83 25.78 -9.45
C ARG A 72 6.82 26.91 -9.39
N VAL A 73 5.95 27.00 -10.38
CA VAL A 73 4.82 27.95 -10.33
C VAL A 73 3.82 27.48 -9.26
N ALA A 74 3.33 28.40 -8.45
CA ALA A 74 2.31 28.10 -7.44
C ALA A 74 1.02 27.58 -8.11
N GLU A 75 0.38 26.60 -7.50
CA GLU A 75 -0.91 26.11 -7.98
C GLU A 75 -1.95 27.23 -7.87
N ILE A 76 -2.75 27.42 -8.92
CA ILE A 76 -3.79 28.44 -8.92
C ILE A 76 -5.03 27.84 -8.25
N GLY A 77 -5.49 28.50 -7.19
CA GLY A 77 -6.67 28.11 -6.44
C GLY A 77 -7.96 28.35 -7.22
N PRO A 78 -9.10 27.86 -6.70
CA PRO A 78 -10.40 28.01 -7.34
C PRO A 78 -10.86 29.47 -7.52
N GLY A 79 -10.30 30.41 -6.75
CA GLY A 79 -10.56 31.85 -6.87
C GLY A 79 -9.62 32.61 -7.82
N GLY A 80 -8.67 31.92 -8.47
CA GLY A 80 -7.68 32.55 -9.34
C GLY A 80 -6.45 33.10 -8.60
N GLU A 81 -6.36 32.94 -7.28
CA GLU A 81 -5.19 33.33 -6.50
C GLU A 81 -4.14 32.20 -6.44
N PRO A 82 -2.83 32.52 -6.41
CA PRO A 82 -1.79 31.52 -6.20
C PRO A 82 -1.88 30.95 -4.77
N VAL A 83 -1.96 29.63 -4.67
CA VAL A 83 -1.96 28.89 -3.40
C VAL A 83 -0.55 28.46 -3.06
N PHE A 84 -0.02 29.00 -1.96
CA PHE A 84 1.31 28.68 -1.48
C PHE A 84 1.27 27.58 -0.41
N PRO A 85 2.12 26.54 -0.52
CA PRO A 85 2.17 25.49 0.48
C PRO A 85 2.77 25.99 1.80
N VAL A 86 2.25 25.47 2.91
CA VAL A 86 2.74 25.77 4.25
C VAL A 86 4.17 25.24 4.46
N GLY A 87 5.01 26.02 5.14
CA GLY A 87 6.38 25.64 5.47
C GLY A 87 7.40 25.68 4.34
N LEU A 88 7.00 25.92 3.09
CA LEU A 88 7.92 26.12 1.96
C LEU A 88 8.12 27.61 1.64
N PRO A 89 9.34 27.99 1.22
CA PRO A 89 9.63 29.35 0.78
C PRO A 89 8.96 29.64 -0.58
N HIS A 90 8.34 30.82 -0.70
CA HIS A 90 7.66 31.26 -1.91
C HIS A 90 7.84 32.76 -2.16
N CYS A 91 7.85 33.14 -3.44
CA CYS A 91 7.81 34.52 -3.88
C CYS A 91 6.37 34.89 -4.23
N ARG A 92 5.78 35.85 -3.49
CA ARG A 92 4.42 36.34 -3.77
C ARG A 92 4.31 37.14 -5.06
N ARG A 93 5.39 37.81 -5.45
CA ARG A 93 5.43 38.71 -6.61
C ARG A 93 5.44 37.94 -7.93
N ASP A 94 6.27 36.91 -8.00
CA ASP A 94 6.42 36.07 -9.20
C ASP A 94 5.55 34.80 -9.16
N ALA A 95 4.78 34.60 -8.07
CA ALA A 95 3.97 33.40 -7.82
C ALA A 95 4.77 32.08 -7.95
N LEU A 96 6.00 32.07 -7.42
CA LEU A 96 6.91 30.92 -7.46
C LEU A 96 7.05 30.30 -6.07
N VAL A 97 7.08 28.97 -6.02
CA VAL A 97 7.40 28.18 -4.82
C VAL A 97 8.79 27.58 -5.04
N PHE A 98 9.66 27.77 -4.06
CA PHE A 98 11.02 27.27 -4.09
C PHE A 98 11.18 26.07 -3.17
N GLU A 99 12.27 25.32 -3.39
CA GLU A 99 12.67 24.25 -2.49
C GLU A 99 13.08 24.79 -1.12
N SER A 100 12.99 23.94 -0.09
CA SER A 100 13.52 24.32 1.22
C SER A 100 15.02 24.61 1.12
N GLY A 101 15.49 25.65 1.81
CA GLY A 101 16.88 26.10 1.78
C GLY A 101 17.11 27.39 0.98
N THR A 102 16.21 27.76 0.07
CA THR A 102 16.30 29.05 -0.63
C THR A 102 15.78 30.18 0.26
N LEU A 103 16.54 31.26 0.38
CA LEU A 103 16.17 32.43 1.18
C LEU A 103 15.75 33.64 0.34
N ARG A 104 16.18 33.69 -0.92
CA ARG A 104 15.93 34.81 -1.85
C ARG A 104 15.43 34.31 -3.19
N CYS A 105 14.59 35.11 -3.83
CA CYS A 105 14.12 34.85 -5.19
C CYS A 105 15.26 35.13 -6.18
N GLU A 106 15.49 34.24 -7.15
CA GLU A 106 16.48 34.45 -8.21
C GLU A 106 16.07 35.51 -9.23
N ARG A 107 14.76 35.76 -9.37
CA ARG A 107 14.19 36.66 -10.39
C ARG A 107 14.05 38.10 -9.90
N CYS A 108 13.47 38.30 -8.72
CA CYS A 108 13.23 39.63 -8.16
C CYS A 108 14.21 40.02 -7.05
N HIS A 109 15.09 39.11 -6.62
CA HIS A 109 16.07 39.30 -5.53
C HIS A 109 15.48 39.66 -4.15
N ASP A 110 14.16 39.65 -4.00
CA ASP A 110 13.47 39.85 -2.72
C ASP A 110 13.62 38.62 -1.82
N ASP A 111 13.51 38.85 -0.50
CA ASP A 111 13.51 37.77 0.49
C ASP A 111 12.22 36.94 0.35
N LEU A 112 12.38 35.61 0.32
CA LEU A 112 11.25 34.70 0.17
C LEU A 112 10.37 34.73 1.41
N ALA A 113 9.07 34.47 1.24
CA ALA A 113 8.12 34.34 2.33
C ALA A 113 7.89 32.86 2.66
N VAL A 114 7.58 32.55 3.92
CA VAL A 114 7.18 31.22 4.40
C VAL A 114 5.93 31.38 5.25
N ILE A 115 4.98 30.46 5.07
CA ILE A 115 3.77 30.39 5.90
C ILE A 115 4.05 29.49 7.09
N CYS A 116 3.84 30.01 8.29
CA CYS A 116 3.98 29.23 9.53
C CYS A 116 2.94 28.09 9.57
N PRO A 117 3.35 26.83 9.78
CA PRO A 117 2.41 25.71 9.82
C PRO A 117 1.50 25.72 11.06
N MET A 118 1.89 26.42 12.13
CA MET A 118 1.13 26.45 13.38
C MET A 118 0.07 27.56 13.39
N CYS A 119 0.40 28.76 12.92
CA CYS A 119 -0.48 29.92 13.01
C CYS A 119 -0.85 30.55 11.66
N SER A 120 -0.52 29.87 10.54
CA SER A 120 -0.77 30.27 9.14
C SER A 120 -0.31 31.68 8.74
N LEU A 121 0.46 32.37 9.59
CA LEU A 121 0.98 33.69 9.30
C LEU A 121 2.17 33.60 8.34
N GLY A 122 2.16 34.42 7.30
CA GLY A 122 3.29 34.60 6.40
C GLY A 122 4.37 35.47 7.02
N ARG A 123 5.63 35.05 6.92
CA ARG A 123 6.83 35.81 7.35
C ARG A 123 7.96 35.65 6.35
N SER A 124 9.04 36.41 6.48
CA SER A 124 10.24 36.19 5.64
C SER A 124 10.95 34.88 6.03
N ALA A 125 11.57 34.24 5.05
CA ALA A 125 12.34 33.00 5.16
C ALA A 125 13.64 33.20 5.96
N LEU A 126 14.16 34.44 6.00
CA LEU A 126 15.36 34.82 6.76
C LEU A 126 15.19 34.75 8.28
N ILE A 127 13.95 34.90 8.76
CA ILE A 127 13.67 34.85 10.19
C ILE A 127 13.54 33.39 10.59
N ASP A 128 14.25 32.91 11.61
CA ASP A 128 14.16 31.50 12.01
C ASP A 128 12.95 31.20 12.91
N THR A 129 12.34 32.22 13.52
CA THR A 129 11.31 32.08 14.53
C THR A 129 10.02 32.79 14.15
N CYS A 130 8.87 32.17 14.40
CA CYS A 130 7.59 32.84 14.22
C CYS A 130 7.38 33.83 15.36
N THR A 131 7.26 35.12 15.03
CA THR A 131 7.01 36.19 16.01
C THR A 131 5.63 36.10 16.69
N ASN A 132 4.67 35.40 16.08
CA ASN A 132 3.32 35.25 16.62
C ASN A 132 3.19 34.04 17.57
N CYS A 133 3.65 32.86 17.15
CA CYS A 133 3.46 31.62 17.93
C CYS A 133 4.75 31.05 18.53
N GLY A 134 5.92 31.67 18.31
CA GLY A 134 7.20 31.22 18.86
C GLY A 134 7.80 29.99 18.17
N LEU A 135 7.14 29.40 17.17
CA LEU A 135 7.66 28.24 16.46
C LEU A 135 8.98 28.55 15.74
N VAL A 136 10.04 27.80 16.07
CA VAL A 136 11.31 27.82 15.33
C VAL A 136 11.15 26.99 14.06
N LEU A 137 11.20 27.66 12.91
CA LEU A 137 11.11 27.05 11.58
C LEU A 137 12.28 27.58 10.74
N LYS A 138 13.38 26.82 10.73
CA LYS A 138 14.55 27.15 9.92
C LYS A 138 14.38 26.63 8.51
N VAL A 139 14.61 27.50 7.52
CA VAL A 139 14.52 27.16 6.09
C VAL A 139 15.86 26.55 5.66
N VAL A 140 16.08 25.29 6.04
CA VAL A 140 17.32 24.53 5.74
C VAL A 140 17.08 23.66 4.51
N PRO A 141 18.09 23.45 3.63
CA PRO A 141 17.98 22.51 2.53
C PRO A 141 17.61 21.12 3.03
N ARG A 142 16.41 20.67 2.64
CA ARG A 142 15.91 19.31 2.84
C ARG A 142 15.31 18.83 1.52
N ALA A 143 15.55 17.57 1.18
CA ALA A 143 14.83 16.92 0.11
C ALA A 143 13.36 16.79 0.52
N VAL A 144 12.51 17.68 0.01
CA VAL A 144 11.06 17.60 0.21
C VAL A 144 10.47 16.95 -1.02
N ALA A 145 9.92 15.75 -0.86
CA ALA A 145 9.21 15.08 -1.94
C ALA A 145 7.90 15.85 -2.23
N VAL A 146 7.86 16.58 -3.33
CA VAL A 146 6.67 17.25 -3.84
C VAL A 146 6.12 16.46 -5.01
N ARG A 147 4.79 16.34 -5.11
CA ARG A 147 4.14 15.69 -6.26
C ARG A 147 4.36 16.54 -7.52
N THR A 148 4.84 15.90 -8.58
CA THR A 148 5.08 16.52 -9.89
C THR A 148 3.83 16.72 -10.74
N THR A 149 2.65 16.25 -10.29
CA THR A 149 1.42 16.36 -11.09
C THR A 149 0.23 16.75 -10.21
N PRO A 150 -0.44 17.89 -10.49
CA PRO A 150 -1.77 18.16 -9.98
C PRO A 150 -2.72 17.11 -10.56
N GLY A 151 -3.33 16.30 -9.70
CA GLY A 151 -4.24 15.24 -10.13
C GLY A 151 -4.67 14.33 -8.99
N PRO A 152 -5.84 13.67 -9.13
CA PRO A 152 -6.32 12.74 -8.12
C PRO A 152 -5.28 11.63 -7.88
N LYS A 153 -5.17 11.21 -6.62
CA LYS A 153 -4.27 10.12 -6.19
C LYS A 153 -4.43 8.93 -7.15
N PRO A 154 -3.38 8.50 -7.87
CA PRO A 154 -3.45 7.23 -8.58
C PRO A 154 -3.67 6.14 -7.53
N GLY A 155 -4.82 5.47 -7.62
CA GLY A 155 -5.28 4.46 -6.65
C GLY A 155 -6.54 4.81 -5.86
N GLY A 156 -7.14 6.00 -6.05
CA GLY A 156 -8.53 6.23 -5.62
C GLY A 156 -9.48 5.58 -6.63
N ALA A 157 -10.45 4.79 -6.15
CA ALA A 157 -11.42 4.00 -6.90
C ALA A 157 -12.33 4.83 -7.82
N ALA A 158 -11.77 5.45 -8.85
CA ALA A 158 -12.49 6.09 -9.94
C ALA A 158 -12.22 5.30 -11.22
N VAL A 159 -12.73 4.07 -11.24
CA VAL A 159 -13.12 3.38 -12.46
C VAL A 159 -14.58 3.00 -12.19
N ALA A 160 -15.48 3.87 -12.64
CA ALA A 160 -16.91 3.59 -12.75
C ALA A 160 -17.22 3.38 -14.23
#